data_AF-A0A443JR28-F1
#
_entry.id   AF-A0A443JR28-F1
#
_cell.length_a   1.000
_cell.length_b   1.000
_cell.length_c   1.000
_cell.angle_alpha   90.00
_cell.angle_beta   90.00
_cell.angle_gamma   90.00
#
_symmetry.space_group_name_H-M   'P 1'
#
loop_
_entity.id
_entity.type
_entity.pdbx_description
1 polymer ?
#
loop_
_entity_poly.entity_id
_entity_poly.type
_entity_poly.pdbx_seq_one_letter_code
_entity_poly.pdbx_strand_id
1 'polypeptide(L)'
;MNFDTLSRRMKSAQRARNMVAVLLAVAVAANLLLSLRVAQENTQVVLIPSRVSDGMVARGAADIRYIEALSLDAVYAMYTISPGTIRYGRDVIDRISSAQDRARLLEYYDDIAEDIRLRRISTVFRPEKIEHNLARLQITVDGNLATYLDTTEVSRGRRRILLGFVEEGSSIRLSRMELLEVAE
;
A
#
# COMPACT_ATOMS: atom_id res chain seq x y z
N MET A 1 70.59 -28.15 -19.62
CA MET A 1 69.98 -27.24 -20.62
C MET A 1 68.76 -27.76 -21.38
N ASN A 2 67.79 -28.52 -20.84
CA ASN A 2 66.79 -29.19 -21.72
C ASN A 2 65.68 -28.24 -22.19
N PHE A 3 65.94 -27.53 -23.29
CA PHE A 3 65.02 -26.58 -23.95
C PHE A 3 63.64 -27.19 -24.29
N ASP A 4 63.56 -28.50 -24.54
CA ASP A 4 62.29 -29.20 -24.79
C ASP A 4 61.38 -29.30 -23.56
N THR A 5 61.96 -29.39 -22.37
CA THR A 5 61.16 -29.41 -21.12
C THR A 5 60.65 -28.01 -20.77
N LEU A 6 61.40 -26.98 -21.15
CA LEU A 6 61.04 -25.58 -20.97
C LEU A 6 59.91 -25.18 -21.94
N SER A 7 60.01 -25.55 -23.22
CA SER A 7 58.99 -25.24 -24.24
C SER A 7 57.65 -25.93 -23.96
N ARG A 8 57.66 -27.18 -23.46
CA ARG A 8 56.44 -27.88 -23.01
C ARG A 8 55.79 -27.22 -21.80
N ARG A 9 56.57 -26.79 -20.80
CA ARG A 9 56.07 -26.06 -19.62
C ARG A 9 55.51 -24.68 -19.98
N MET A 10 56.14 -23.99 -20.93
CA MET A 10 55.63 -22.70 -21.44
C MET A 10 54.30 -22.87 -22.18
N LYS A 11 54.16 -23.90 -23.02
CA LYS A 11 52.90 -24.21 -23.71
C LYS A 11 51.79 -24.63 -22.74
N SER A 12 52.09 -25.40 -21.70
CA SER A 12 51.11 -25.74 -20.66
C SER A 12 50.69 -24.53 -19.83
N ALA A 13 51.63 -23.64 -19.50
CA ALA A 13 51.33 -22.40 -18.79
C ALA A 13 50.48 -21.43 -19.63
N GLN A 14 50.75 -21.32 -20.94
CA GLN A 14 49.91 -20.55 -21.86
C GLN A 14 48.49 -21.11 -21.97
N ARG A 15 48.33 -22.44 -22.05
CA ARG A 15 47.01 -23.08 -22.04
C ARG A 15 46.26 -22.87 -20.74
N ALA A 16 46.94 -22.99 -19.59
CA ALA A 16 46.35 -22.73 -18.28
C ALA A 16 45.90 -21.27 -18.15
N ARG A 17 46.70 -20.31 -18.62
CA ARG A 17 46.34 -18.88 -18.63
C ARG A 17 45.11 -18.61 -19.51
N ASN A 18 45.05 -19.21 -20.71
CA ASN A 18 43.89 -19.06 -21.59
C ASN A 18 42.63 -19.69 -20.97
N MET A 19 42.75 -20.84 -20.31
CA MET A 19 41.64 -21.48 -19.62
C MET A 19 41.11 -20.62 -18.47
N VAL A 20 42.00 -20.02 -17.67
CA VAL A 20 41.62 -19.09 -16.60
C VAL A 20 40.95 -17.82 -17.16
N ALA A 21 41.46 -17.28 -18.28
CA ALA A 21 40.86 -16.12 -18.93
C ALA A 21 39.43 -16.41 -19.43
N VAL A 22 39.21 -17.60 -20.00
CA VAL A 22 37.86 -18.04 -20.43
C VAL A 22 36.93 -18.20 -19.23
N LEU A 23 37.38 -18.85 -18.16
CA LEU A 23 36.56 -19.01 -16.94
C LEU A 23 36.19 -17.67 -16.31
N LEU A 24 37.13 -16.72 -16.29
CA LEU A 24 36.87 -15.35 -15.80
C LEU A 24 35.81 -14.65 -16.66
N ALA A 25 35.93 -14.74 -17.99
CA ALA A 25 34.96 -14.15 -18.92
C ALA A 25 33.56 -14.74 -18.72
N VAL A 26 33.45 -16.06 -18.54
CA VAL A 26 32.17 -16.73 -18.25
C VAL A 26 31.58 -16.27 -16.91
N ALA A 27 32.40 -16.14 -15.87
CA ALA A 27 31.94 -15.66 -14.57
C ALA A 27 31.41 -14.22 -14.64
N VAL A 28 32.11 -13.33 -15.35
CA VAL A 28 31.66 -11.95 -15.58
C VAL A 28 30.35 -11.92 -16.37
N ALA A 29 30.24 -12.70 -17.45
CA ALA A 29 29.03 -12.79 -18.25
C ALA A 29 27.83 -13.32 -17.44
N ALA A 30 28.04 -14.32 -16.58
CA ALA A 30 27.01 -14.87 -15.71
C ALA A 30 26.51 -13.83 -14.69
N ASN A 31 27.41 -13.05 -14.09
CA ASN A 31 27.04 -11.97 -13.18
C ASN A 31 26.27 -10.85 -13.89
N LEU A 32 26.67 -10.48 -15.11
CA LEU A 32 25.96 -9.49 -15.91
C LEU A 32 24.55 -9.99 -16.29
N LEU A 33 24.42 -11.25 -16.71
CA LEU A 33 23.13 -11.87 -17.00
C LEU A 33 22.23 -11.93 -15.76
N LEU A 34 22.80 -12.28 -14.60
CA LEU A 34 22.07 -12.29 -13.33
C LEU A 34 21.62 -10.87 -12.95
N SER A 35 22.49 -9.87 -13.11
CA SER A 35 22.16 -8.47 -12.85
C SER A 35 21.07 -7.94 -13.79
N LEU A 36 21.11 -8.29 -15.08
CA LEU A 36 20.05 -7.98 -16.03
C LEU A 36 18.75 -8.69 -15.68
N ARG A 37 18.80 -9.95 -15.24
CA ARG A 37 17.63 -10.69 -14.76
C ARG A 37 17.02 -10.05 -13.53
N VAL A 38 17.83 -9.69 -12.53
CA VAL A 38 17.37 -8.97 -11.33
C VAL A 38 16.80 -7.59 -11.70
N ALA A 39 17.38 -6.89 -12.67
CA ALA A 39 16.82 -5.63 -13.17
C ALA A 39 15.50 -5.80 -13.94
N GLN A 40 15.23 -7.00 -14.47
CA GLN A 40 13.99 -7.37 -15.17
C GLN A 40 12.98 -8.09 -14.27
N GLU A 41 13.40 -8.59 -13.11
CA GLU A 41 12.53 -9.27 -12.15
C GLU A 41 11.68 -8.23 -11.41
N ASN A 42 10.40 -8.15 -11.82
CA ASN A 42 9.34 -7.50 -11.07
C ASN A 42 9.07 -8.27 -9.77
N THR A 43 9.95 -8.09 -8.78
CA THR A 43 9.79 -8.70 -7.47
C THR A 43 8.73 -7.91 -6.70
N GLN A 44 7.47 -8.35 -6.79
CA GLN A 44 6.35 -7.78 -6.06
C GLN A 44 6.45 -8.18 -4.57
N VAL A 45 7.17 -7.38 -3.78
CA VAL A 45 7.14 -7.53 -2.32
C VAL A 45 5.89 -6.84 -1.81
N VAL A 46 4.77 -7.56 -1.76
CA VAL A 46 3.57 -7.08 -1.06
C VAL A 46 3.81 -7.23 0.44
N LEU A 47 4.32 -6.18 1.06
CA LEU A 47 4.33 -6.06 2.52
C LEU A 47 2.91 -5.71 2.98
N ILE A 48 2.12 -6.72 3.30
CA ILE A 48 0.90 -6.54 4.10
C ILE A 48 1.27 -6.71 5.58
N PRO A 49 1.46 -5.61 6.31
CA PRO A 49 1.00 -5.57 7.68
C PRO A 49 0.07 -4.38 7.91
N SER A 50 -0.91 -4.59 8.80
CA SER A 50 -1.99 -3.70 9.28
C SER A 50 -1.54 -2.37 9.93
N ARG A 51 -0.31 -1.92 9.65
CA ARG A 51 0.27 -0.67 10.11
C ARG A 51 1.06 -0.06 8.95
N VAL A 52 0.39 0.80 8.20
CA VAL A 52 0.99 1.69 7.20
C VAL A 52 2.01 2.59 7.90
N SER A 53 3.28 2.22 7.98
CA SER A 53 4.38 3.08 8.42
C SER A 53 4.93 3.85 7.22
N ASP A 54 5.49 5.05 7.48
CA ASP A 54 6.04 6.08 6.56
C ASP A 54 7.08 5.66 5.49
N GLY A 55 7.00 4.45 4.94
CA GLY A 55 7.88 3.96 3.87
C GLY A 55 7.15 3.26 2.74
N MET A 56 5.82 3.40 2.64
CA MET A 56 5.03 2.66 1.66
C MET A 56 5.04 3.36 0.29
N VAL A 57 5.80 2.79 -0.64
CA VAL A 57 6.04 3.32 -1.98
C VAL A 57 5.44 2.39 -3.03
N ALA A 58 4.43 2.86 -3.75
CA ALA A 58 3.94 2.23 -4.96
C ALA A 58 4.88 2.61 -6.11
N ARG A 59 5.86 1.77 -6.43
CA ARG A 59 6.64 1.95 -7.67
C ARG A 59 5.89 1.34 -8.84
N GLY A 60 5.22 2.20 -9.60
CA GLY A 60 4.54 1.87 -10.86
C GLY A 60 3.08 1.50 -10.63
N ALA A 61 2.19 2.25 -11.29
CA ALA A 61 0.74 2.05 -11.42
C ALA A 61 0.05 1.52 -10.14
N ALA A 62 -0.48 2.44 -9.33
CA ALA A 62 -1.64 2.26 -8.45
C ALA A 62 -2.20 0.82 -8.40
N ASP A 63 -1.58 -0.06 -7.60
CA ASP A 63 -2.08 -1.44 -7.47
C ASP A 63 -3.49 -1.34 -6.87
N ILE A 64 -4.48 -1.90 -7.59
CA ILE A 64 -5.89 -1.86 -7.21
C ILE A 64 -6.04 -2.36 -5.77
N ARG A 65 -5.31 -3.42 -5.41
CA ARG A 65 -5.36 -4.03 -4.09
C ARG A 65 -4.82 -3.11 -2.99
N TYR A 66 -3.82 -2.30 -3.33
CA TYR A 66 -3.26 -1.32 -2.42
C TYR A 66 -4.27 -0.23 -2.09
N ILE A 67 -4.87 0.37 -3.12
CA ILE A 67 -5.85 1.45 -2.92
C ILE A 67 -7.10 0.88 -2.23
N GLU A 68 -7.53 -0.33 -2.58
CA GLU A 68 -8.64 -1.02 -1.93
C GLU A 68 -8.38 -1.26 -0.43
N ALA A 69 -7.20 -1.76 -0.06
CA ALA A 69 -6.81 -1.94 1.33
C ALA A 69 -6.79 -0.59 2.09
N LEU A 70 -6.21 0.44 1.47
CA LEU A 70 -6.18 1.79 2.04
C LEU A 70 -7.59 2.37 2.20
N SER A 71 -8.49 2.10 1.24
CA SER A 71 -9.89 2.50 1.30
C SER A 71 -10.62 1.82 2.44
N LEU A 72 -10.43 0.52 2.63
CA LEU A 72 -11.06 -0.21 3.73
C LEU A 72 -10.55 0.30 5.09
N ASP A 73 -9.25 0.51 5.24
CA ASP A 73 -8.67 1.10 6.44
C ASP A 73 -9.27 2.49 6.74
N ALA A 74 -9.42 3.33 5.72
CA ALA A 74 -10.01 4.66 5.85
C ALA A 74 -11.49 4.59 6.26
N VAL A 75 -12.28 3.74 5.59
CA VAL A 75 -13.71 3.57 5.88
C VAL A 75 -13.93 3.01 7.28
N TYR A 76 -13.16 2.01 7.69
CA TYR A 76 -13.28 1.47 9.05
C TYR A 76 -12.84 2.48 10.10
N ALA A 77 -11.76 3.22 9.88
CA ALA A 77 -11.32 4.26 10.80
C ALA A 77 -12.39 5.35 10.97
N MET A 78 -13.01 5.81 9.88
CA MET A 78 -13.99 6.90 9.90
C MET A 78 -15.37 6.47 10.43
N TYR A 79 -15.87 5.31 10.01
CA TYR A 79 -17.28 4.94 10.21
C TYR A 79 -17.50 3.77 11.17
N THR A 80 -16.45 3.09 11.62
CA THR A 80 -16.53 2.06 12.68
C THR A 80 -15.90 2.59 13.95
N ILE A 81 -16.64 3.44 14.65
CA ILE A 81 -16.16 4.24 15.77
C ILE A 81 -17.04 4.04 17.01
N SER A 82 -16.39 4.03 18.16
CA SER A 82 -17.01 4.00 19.49
C SER A 82 -16.27 5.01 20.37
N PRO A 83 -16.83 5.42 21.52
CA PRO A 83 -16.13 6.34 22.43
C PRO A 83 -14.73 5.82 22.87
N GLY A 84 -14.52 4.50 22.89
CA GLY A 84 -13.24 3.88 23.22
C GLY A 84 -12.23 3.82 22.08
N THR A 85 -12.65 3.97 20.82
CA THR A 85 -11.80 3.81 19.63
C THR A 85 -11.52 5.11 18.88
N ILE A 86 -12.03 6.26 19.36
CA ILE A 86 -11.84 7.57 18.74
C ILE A 86 -10.36 7.87 18.46
N ARG A 87 -9.47 7.61 19.42
CA ARG A 87 -8.03 7.89 19.23
C ARG A 87 -7.43 7.05 18.11
N TYR A 88 -7.81 5.78 18.05
CA TYR A 88 -7.31 4.86 17.03
C TYR A 88 -7.72 5.31 15.62
N GLY A 89 -9.00 5.64 15.40
CA GLY A 89 -9.45 6.09 14.09
C GLY A 89 -8.75 7.39 13.68
N ARG A 90 -8.54 8.31 14.62
CA ARG A 90 -7.81 9.56 14.37
C ARG A 90 -6.39 9.29 13.89
N ASP A 91 -5.64 8.45 14.60
CA ASP A 91 -4.26 8.10 14.25
C ASP A 91 -4.16 7.39 12.88
N VAL A 92 -5.19 6.64 12.49
CA VAL A 92 -5.24 6.01 11.16
C VAL A 92 -5.48 7.05 10.08
N ILE A 93 -6.49 7.92 10.23
CA ILE A 93 -6.77 9.00 9.27
C ILE A 93 -5.55 9.92 9.14
N ASP A 94 -4.92 10.28 10.26
CA ASP A 94 -3.72 11.10 10.33
C ASP A 94 -2.59 10.60 9.43
N ARG A 95 -2.40 9.28 9.41
CA ARG A 95 -1.30 8.57 8.76
C ARG A 95 -1.53 8.32 7.28
N ILE A 96 -2.78 8.11 6.88
CA ILE A 96 -3.14 7.79 5.49
C ILE A 96 -3.50 9.04 4.66
N SER A 97 -3.75 10.17 5.32
CA SER A 97 -4.14 11.41 4.67
C SER A 97 -2.98 12.06 3.91
N SER A 98 -3.30 12.72 2.80
CA SER A 98 -2.38 13.60 2.07
C SER A 98 -1.95 14.75 2.97
N ALA A 99 -0.72 15.24 2.81
CA ALA A 99 -0.24 16.36 3.62
C ALA A 99 -1.10 17.62 3.43
N GLN A 100 -1.64 17.80 2.22
CA GLN A 100 -2.48 18.94 1.86
C GLN A 100 -3.89 18.88 2.48
N ASP A 101 -4.51 17.69 2.53
CA ASP A 101 -5.90 17.54 2.98
C ASP A 101 -6.06 17.02 4.40
N ARG A 102 -4.96 16.61 5.05
CA ARG A 102 -4.95 16.02 6.40
C ARG A 102 -5.70 16.87 7.42
N ALA A 103 -5.49 18.18 7.44
CA ALA A 103 -6.17 19.06 8.40
C ALA A 103 -7.70 18.98 8.26
N ARG A 104 -8.21 19.04 7.02
CA ARG A 104 -9.64 18.95 6.70
C ARG A 104 -10.22 17.58 7.05
N LEU A 105 -9.49 16.50 6.76
CA LEU A 105 -9.93 15.13 7.07
C LEU A 105 -9.97 14.89 8.59
N LEU A 106 -9.01 15.42 9.34
CA LEU A 106 -8.99 15.32 10.80
C LEU A 106 -10.07 16.17 11.45
N GLU A 107 -10.34 17.37 10.95
CA GLU A 107 -11.45 18.22 11.42
C GLU A 107 -12.79 17.50 11.22
N TYR A 108 -13.03 16.95 10.02
CA TYR A 108 -14.22 16.15 9.73
C TYR A 108 -14.32 14.91 10.65
N TYR A 109 -13.20 14.25 10.93
CA TYR A 109 -13.17 13.13 11.87
C TYR A 109 -13.49 13.57 13.30
N ASP A 110 -12.93 14.70 13.75
CA ASP A 110 -13.11 15.22 15.10
C ASP A 110 -14.58 15.64 15.33
N ASP A 111 -15.26 16.18 14.31
CA ASP A 111 -16.72 16.46 14.33
C ASP A 111 -17.56 15.17 14.52
N ILE A 112 -17.25 14.12 13.76
CA ILE A 112 -17.91 12.81 13.90
C ILE A 112 -17.64 12.24 15.30
N ALA A 113 -16.40 12.29 15.76
CA ALA A 113 -16.00 11.79 17.06
C ALA A 113 -16.71 12.54 18.22
N GLU A 114 -16.94 13.84 18.06
CA GLU A 114 -17.71 14.63 19.02
C GLU A 114 -19.17 14.17 19.09
N ASP A 115 -19.86 13.95 17.96
CA ASP A 115 -21.23 13.43 17.93
C ASP A 115 -21.33 12.06 18.61
N ILE A 116 -20.42 11.15 18.27
CA ILE A 116 -20.30 9.81 18.85
C ILE A 116 -20.15 9.88 20.38
N ARG A 117 -19.28 10.78 20.86
CA ARG A 117 -19.02 10.98 22.29
C ARG A 117 -20.22 11.58 23.01
N LEU A 118 -20.83 12.64 22.47
CA LEU A 118 -21.94 13.34 23.09
C LEU A 118 -23.18 12.45 23.21
N ARG A 119 -23.46 11.66 22.17
CA ARG A 119 -24.63 10.78 22.10
C ARG A 119 -24.38 9.40 22.70
N ARG A 120 -23.13 9.08 23.06
CA ARG A 120 -22.69 7.77 23.56
C ARG A 120 -23.10 6.61 22.64
N ILE A 121 -23.09 6.86 21.34
CA ILE A 121 -23.40 5.85 20.33
C ILE A 121 -22.12 5.15 19.87
N SER A 122 -22.27 4.01 19.21
CA SER A 122 -21.19 3.37 18.46
C SER A 122 -21.69 3.03 17.07
N THR A 123 -20.85 3.19 16.06
CA THR A 123 -21.20 2.86 14.68
C THR A 123 -20.35 1.70 14.17
N VAL A 124 -20.93 0.90 13.29
CA VAL A 124 -20.26 -0.19 12.58
C VAL A 124 -20.63 -0.12 11.12
N PHE A 125 -19.63 0.05 10.26
CA PHE A 125 -19.81 0.01 8.82
C PHE A 125 -19.48 -1.39 8.30
N ARG A 126 -20.38 -1.94 7.47
CA ARG A 126 -20.21 -3.25 6.83
C ARG A 126 -20.16 -3.06 5.31
N PRO A 127 -18.98 -3.15 4.68
CA PRO A 127 -18.86 -3.03 3.23
C PRO A 127 -19.52 -4.22 2.53
N GLU A 128 -20.21 -3.96 1.43
CA GLU A 128 -20.88 -4.96 0.58
C GLU A 128 -20.30 -5.00 -0.83
N LYS A 129 -20.01 -3.82 -1.39
CA LYS A 129 -19.49 -3.68 -2.74
C LYS A 129 -18.46 -2.57 -2.80
N ILE A 130 -17.39 -2.81 -3.56
CA ILE A 130 -16.33 -1.83 -3.81
C ILE A 130 -16.26 -1.61 -5.32
N GLU A 131 -16.33 -0.35 -5.75
CA GLU A 131 -16.21 0.07 -7.13
C GLU A 131 -14.93 0.88 -7.31
N HIS A 132 -14.15 0.55 -8.34
CA HIS A 132 -12.84 1.13 -8.60
C HIS A 132 -12.90 2.05 -9.82
N ASN A 133 -12.49 3.31 -9.66
CA ASN A 133 -12.24 4.24 -10.75
C ASN A 133 -10.78 4.70 -10.71
N LEU A 134 -9.90 3.87 -11.26
CA LEU A 134 -8.46 4.10 -11.25
C LEU A 134 -8.03 5.30 -12.10
N ALA A 135 -8.79 5.61 -13.15
CA ALA A 135 -8.52 6.78 -14.00
C ALA A 135 -8.61 8.10 -13.23
N ARG A 136 -9.40 8.14 -12.15
CA ARG A 136 -9.57 9.30 -11.27
C ARG A 136 -9.02 9.09 -9.87
N LEU A 137 -8.32 7.97 -9.62
CA LEU A 137 -7.88 7.53 -8.29
C LEU A 137 -9.00 7.63 -7.25
N GLN A 138 -10.17 7.09 -7.60
CA GLN A 138 -11.36 7.11 -6.76
C GLN A 138 -11.84 5.69 -6.50
N ILE A 139 -12.26 5.45 -5.27
CA ILE A 139 -12.92 4.22 -4.86
C ILE A 139 -14.25 4.59 -4.23
N THR A 140 -15.29 3.85 -4.61
CA THR A 140 -16.61 3.96 -3.98
C THR A 140 -16.87 2.69 -3.20
N VAL A 141 -17.19 2.83 -1.91
CA VAL A 141 -17.52 1.72 -1.03
C VAL A 141 -19.00 1.82 -0.66
N ASP A 142 -19.76 0.82 -1.09
CA ASP A 142 -21.16 0.64 -0.72
C ASP A 142 -21.26 -0.32 0.45
N GLY A 143 -22.11 0.01 1.41
CA GLY A 143 -22.35 -0.86 2.54
C GLY A 143 -23.46 -0.37 3.45
N ASN A 144 -23.56 -1.02 4.61
CA ASN A 144 -24.55 -0.70 5.63
C ASN A 144 -23.87 -0.13 6.87
N LEU A 145 -24.32 1.04 7.30
CA LEU A 145 -23.93 1.66 8.55
C LEU A 145 -24.99 1.36 9.61
N ALA A 146 -24.59 0.66 10.66
CA ALA A 146 -25.44 0.44 11.83
C ALA A 146 -24.95 1.28 13.00
N THR A 147 -25.89 1.91 13.70
CA THR A 147 -25.65 2.70 14.91
C THR A 147 -26.25 1.97 16.10
N TYR A 148 -25.47 1.84 17.15
CA TYR A 148 -25.81 1.21 18.41
C TYR A 148 -25.79 2.23 19.52
N LEU A 149 -26.75 2.12 20.44
CA LEU A 149 -26.70 2.74 21.75
C LEU A 149 -26.54 1.60 22.76
N ASP A 150 -25.39 1.55 23.42
CA ASP A 150 -24.94 0.40 24.21
C ASP A 150 -24.99 -0.90 23.39
N THR A 151 -25.98 -1.76 23.65
CA THR A 151 -26.17 -3.06 22.98
C THR A 151 -27.34 -3.07 21.99
N THR A 152 -28.09 -1.98 21.88
CA THR A 152 -29.31 -1.92 21.07
C THR A 152 -29.05 -1.18 19.76
N GLU A 153 -29.42 -1.80 18.65
CA GLU A 153 -29.36 -1.14 17.34
C GLU A 153 -30.48 -0.09 17.25
N VAL A 154 -30.08 1.17 17.06
CA VAL A 154 -31.02 2.31 17.00
C VAL A 154 -31.27 2.78 15.57
N SER A 155 -30.35 2.49 14.65
CA SER A 155 -30.49 2.85 13.24
C SER A 155 -29.63 1.95 12.38
N ARG A 156 -30.12 1.66 11.18
CA ARG A 156 -29.37 1.01 10.10
C ARG A 156 -29.75 1.67 8.79
N GLY A 157 -28.75 2.01 7.99
CA GLY A 157 -28.99 2.59 6.67
C GLY A 157 -27.91 2.23 5.68
N ARG A 158 -28.31 2.11 4.42
CA ARG A 158 -27.35 1.96 3.32
C ARG A 158 -26.60 3.28 3.13
N ARG A 159 -25.30 3.18 2.95
CA ARG A 159 -24.39 4.31 2.73
C ARG A 159 -23.44 3.98 1.61
N ARG A 160 -23.19 4.99 0.77
CA ARG A 160 -22.20 4.98 -0.28
C ARG A 160 -21.13 5.99 0.08
N ILE A 161 -19.88 5.56 0.15
CA ILE A 161 -18.76 6.43 0.54
C ILE A 161 -17.84 6.55 -0.65
N LEU A 162 -17.58 7.78 -1.08
CA LEU A 162 -16.58 8.09 -2.09
C LEU A 162 -15.26 8.44 -1.39
N LEU A 163 -14.20 7.76 -1.78
CA LEU A 163 -12.83 8.07 -1.40
C LEU A 163 -12.07 8.56 -2.62
N GLY A 164 -11.37 9.69 -2.46
CA GLY A 164 -10.44 10.20 -3.45
C GLY A 164 -9.02 10.12 -2.95
N PHE A 165 -8.11 9.77 -3.86
CA PHE A 165 -6.70 9.63 -3.57
C PHE A 165 -5.86 10.54 -4.46
N VAL A 166 -4.69 10.92 -3.96
CA VAL A 166 -3.67 11.68 -4.67
C VAL A 166 -2.33 10.98 -4.57
N GLU A 167 -1.51 11.12 -5.62
CA GLU A 167 -0.13 10.65 -5.61
C GLU A 167 0.74 11.71 -4.92
N GLU A 168 1.34 11.34 -3.78
CA GLU A 168 2.35 12.16 -3.09
C GLU A 168 3.71 11.47 -3.20
N GLY A 169 4.55 12.01 -4.09
CA GLY A 169 5.87 11.49 -4.41
C GLY A 169 5.80 10.11 -5.04
N SER A 170 5.91 9.08 -4.21
CA SER A 170 5.84 7.68 -4.64
C SER A 170 4.82 6.86 -3.84
N SER A 171 3.98 7.54 -3.06
CA SER A 171 2.90 6.96 -2.24
C SER A 171 1.55 7.46 -2.72
N ILE A 172 0.50 6.66 -2.50
CA ILE A 172 -0.89 7.09 -2.73
C ILE A 172 -1.51 7.36 -1.37
N ARG A 173 -2.13 8.53 -1.23
CA ARG A 173 -2.70 9.02 0.03
C ARG A 173 -4.13 9.51 -0.14
N LEU A 174 -4.89 9.44 0.94
CA LEU A 174 -6.28 9.86 0.99
C LEU A 174 -6.37 11.39 0.93
N SER A 175 -7.04 11.94 -0.07
CA SER A 175 -7.28 13.39 -0.19
C SER A 175 -8.68 13.78 0.28
N ARG A 176 -9.66 12.91 0.08
CA ARG A 176 -11.05 13.21 0.40
C ARG A 176 -11.84 11.97 0.73
N MET A 177 -12.83 12.15 1.60
CA MET A 177 -13.84 11.16 1.91
C MET A 177 -15.19 11.87 1.99
N GLU A 178 -16.17 11.39 1.22
CA GLU A 178 -17.48 12.02 1.10
C GLU A 178 -18.56 10.94 1.21
N LEU A 179 -19.58 11.20 2.03
CA LEU A 179 -20.78 10.36 2.08
C LEU A 179 -21.69 10.78 0.91
N LEU A 180 -21.94 9.85 -0.01
CA LEU A 180 -22.90 10.06 -1.10
C LEU A 180 -24.29 9.65 -0.62
N GLU A 181 -25.28 10.50 -0.90
CA GLU A 181 -26.67 10.17 -0.69
C GLU A 181 -27.06 9.00 -1.60
N VAL A 182 -27.57 7.93 -0.99
CA VAL A 182 -28.15 6.81 -1.74
C VAL A 182 -29.62 7.19 -1.93
N ALA A 183 -30.00 7.50 -3.18
CA ALA A 183 -31.42 7.63 -3.52
C ALA A 183 -32.11 6.29 -3.24
N GLU A 184 -33.13 6.30 -2.39
CA GLU A 184 -34.01 5.15 -2.11
C GLU A 184 -34.74 4.67 -3.37
#